data_AF-A0A6H2NIF6-F1
#
_entry.id   AF-A0A6H2NIF6-F1
#
_cell.length_a   1.000
_cell.length_b   1.000
_cell.length_c   1.000
_cell.angle_alpha   90.00
_cell.angle_beta   90.00
_cell.angle_gamma   90.00
#
_symmetry.space_group_name_H-M   'P 1'
#
loop_
_entity.id
_entity.type
_entity.pdbx_description
1 polymer ?
#
loop_
_entity_poly.entity_id
_entity_poly.type
_entity_poly.pdbx_seq_one_letter_code
_entity_poly.pdbx_strand_id
1 'polypeptide(L)'
;MSVAQRLYRAVFRHYCYSCVSLNRDFPKYNLRQGNIATFIDTVPAPDDGEEGYILEVFNALGKSIDVVTVSKSAVAAVRSHLKSAG
;
A
#
# COMPACT_ATOMS: atom_id res chain seq x y z
N MET A 1 15.16 -16.24 -0.28
CA MET A 1 14.43 -15.05 -0.78
C MET A 1 13.98 -15.34 -2.20
N SER A 2 12.69 -15.16 -2.51
CA SER A 2 12.14 -15.51 -3.84
C SER A 2 12.59 -14.51 -4.91
N VAL A 3 12.84 -15.01 -6.13
CA VAL A 3 13.17 -14.20 -7.32
C VAL A 3 12.09 -13.16 -7.61
N ALA A 4 10.83 -13.46 -7.30
CA ALA A 4 9.70 -12.54 -7.45
C ALA A 4 9.89 -11.25 -6.64
N GLN A 5 10.27 -11.36 -5.35
CA GLN A 5 10.53 -10.19 -4.48
C GLN A 5 11.68 -9.29 -5.00
N ARG A 6 12.61 -9.85 -5.78
CA ARG A 6 13.73 -9.09 -6.36
C ARG A 6 13.31 -8.28 -7.59
N LEU A 7 12.40 -8.81 -8.40
CA LEU A 7 11.87 -8.13 -9.59
C LEU A 7 10.96 -6.96 -9.22
N TYR A 8 10.11 -7.11 -8.19
CA TYR A 8 9.26 -6.01 -7.71
C TYR A 8 10.06 -4.78 -7.23
N ARG A 9 11.24 -4.97 -6.61
CA ARG A 9 12.09 -3.85 -6.15
C ARG A 9 12.85 -3.11 -7.26
N ALA A 10 13.06 -3.74 -8.42
CA ALA A 10 13.88 -3.17 -9.49
C ALA A 10 13.10 -2.21 -10.40
N VAL A 11 11.78 -2.42 -10.56
CA VAL A 11 10.92 -1.62 -11.44
C VAL A 11 10.35 -0.37 -10.74
N PHE A 12 10.25 -0.38 -9.40
CA PHE A 12 9.54 0.65 -8.62
C PHE A 12 10.32 1.94 -8.31
N ARG A 13 11.50 2.17 -8.92
CA ARG A 13 12.40 3.24 -8.49
C ARG A 13 12.02 4.66 -8.95
N HIS A 14 10.97 4.85 -9.76
CA HIS A 14 10.73 6.16 -10.42
C HIS A 14 9.29 6.67 -10.57
N TYR A 15 8.25 6.04 -10.03
CA TYR A 15 6.90 6.58 -10.16
C TYR A 15 6.10 6.41 -8.87
N CYS A 16 5.48 7.51 -8.44
CA CYS A 16 4.49 7.54 -7.38
C CYS A 16 3.23 6.80 -7.88
N TYR A 17 3.21 5.48 -7.79
CA TYR A 17 2.03 4.69 -8.10
C TYR A 17 1.15 4.65 -6.85
N SER A 18 0.18 5.57 -6.78
CA SER A 18 -0.95 5.61 -5.83
C SER A 18 -0.65 5.23 -4.37
N CYS A 19 -0.15 6.18 -3.58
CA CYS A 19 -0.12 6.03 -2.13
C CYS A 19 -1.55 5.97 -1.56
N VAL A 20 -1.76 5.06 -0.61
CA VAL A 20 -3.02 4.93 0.13
C VAL A 20 -2.76 5.07 1.63
N SER A 21 -3.76 5.56 2.35
CA SER A 21 -3.75 5.61 3.82
C SER A 21 -4.67 4.53 4.36
N LEU A 22 -4.22 3.81 5.39
CA LEU A 22 -5.08 2.86 6.10
C LEU A 22 -6.16 3.62 6.85
N ASN A 23 -7.44 3.23 6.71
CA ASN A 23 -8.54 3.89 7.42
C ASN A 23 -8.96 3.17 8.71
N ARG A 24 -8.29 2.07 9.05
CA ARG A 24 -8.46 1.30 10.28
C ARG A 24 -7.14 0.66 10.71
N ASP A 25 -7.10 0.19 11.95
CA ASP A 25 -5.95 -0.53 12.50
C ASP A 25 -5.86 -1.98 11.98
N PHE A 26 -4.63 -2.49 11.85
CA PHE A 26 -4.35 -3.89 11.58
C PHE A 26 -3.32 -4.40 12.61
N PRO A 27 -3.77 -4.80 13.81
CA PRO A 27 -2.87 -5.21 14.90
C PRO A 27 -1.95 -6.37 14.53
N LYS A 28 -2.43 -7.32 13.70
CA LYS A 28 -1.64 -8.46 13.20
C LYS A 28 -0.35 -8.03 12.48
N TYR A 29 -0.37 -6.88 11.83
CA TYR A 29 0.74 -6.32 11.06
C TYR A 29 1.40 -5.13 11.77
N ASN A 30 0.98 -4.82 13.00
CA ASN A 30 1.37 -3.62 13.75
C ASN A 30 1.17 -2.32 12.95
N LEU A 31 0.11 -2.26 12.13
CA LEU A 31 -0.23 -1.08 11.34
C LEU A 31 -1.38 -0.33 12.01
N ARG A 32 -1.30 0.99 11.99
CA ARG A 32 -2.32 1.88 12.54
C ARG A 32 -3.04 2.64 11.44
N GLN A 33 -4.28 3.02 11.71
CA GLN A 33 -5.02 3.99 10.92
C GLN A 33 -4.15 5.23 10.67
N GLY A 34 -4.18 5.74 9.45
CA GLY A 34 -3.37 6.87 8.98
C GLY A 34 -2.02 6.47 8.40
N ASN A 35 -1.51 5.25 8.64
CA ASN A 35 -0.26 4.81 8.01
C ASN A 35 -0.39 4.83 6.48
N ILE A 36 0.68 5.29 5.82
CA ILE A 36 0.75 5.40 4.37
C ILE A 36 1.47 4.16 3.83
N ALA A 37 0.91 3.57 2.78
CA ALA A 37 1.46 2.43 2.06
C ALA A 37 1.36 2.67 0.55
N THR A 38 2.17 1.93 -0.21
CA THR A 38 2.12 1.93 -1.67
C THR A 38 1.17 0.83 -2.14
N PHE A 39 0.20 1.18 -2.97
CA PHE A 39 -0.63 0.19 -3.65
C PHE A 39 0.19 -0.54 -4.72
N ILE A 40 0.18 -1.88 -4.69
CA ILE A 40 0.87 -2.72 -5.68
C ILE A 40 -0.12 -3.30 -6.69
N ASP A 41 -1.17 -3.96 -6.21
CA ASP A 41 -2.10 -4.72 -7.07
C ASP A 41 -3.44 -5.01 -6.38
N THR A 42 -4.44 -5.41 -7.17
CA THR A 42 -5.76 -5.86 -6.70
C THR A 42 -5.85 -7.39 -6.75
N VAL A 43 -6.22 -8.00 -5.64
CA VAL A 43 -6.65 -9.40 -5.55
C VAL A 43 -8.16 -9.46 -5.81
N PRO A 44 -8.62 -10.16 -6.85
CA PRO A 44 -10.05 -10.32 -7.08
C PRO A 44 -10.69 -11.09 -5.92
N ALA A 45 -11.90 -10.70 -5.56
CA ALA A 45 -12.68 -11.47 -4.61
C ALA A 45 -13.12 -12.81 -5.22
N PRO A 46 -13.20 -13.89 -4.43
CA PRO A 46 -14.04 -15.01 -4.79
C PRO A 46 -15.52 -14.56 -4.72
N ASP A 47 -16.28 -14.88 -5.77
CA ASP A 47 -17.71 -14.61 -5.91
C ASP A 47 -18.11 -13.12 -5.73
N ASP A 48 -19.03 -12.82 -4.81
CA ASP A 48 -19.56 -11.50 -4.47
C ASP A 48 -18.80 -10.80 -3.32
N GLY A 49 -17.64 -11.35 -2.95
CA GLY A 49 -16.80 -10.81 -1.89
C GLY A 49 -16.16 -9.47 -2.23
N GLU A 50 -15.45 -8.92 -1.26
CA GLU A 50 -14.72 -7.66 -1.44
C GLU A 50 -13.33 -7.88 -2.04
N GLU A 51 -12.97 -7.06 -3.04
CA GLU A 51 -11.61 -7.03 -3.58
C GLU A 51 -10.58 -6.77 -2.48
N GLY A 52 -9.47 -7.50 -2.54
CA GLY A 52 -8.30 -7.25 -1.70
C GLY A 52 -7.30 -6.35 -2.40
N TYR A 53 -6.60 -5.50 -1.67
CA TYR A 53 -5.46 -4.72 -2.16
C TYR A 53 -4.17 -5.26 -1.56
N ILE A 54 -3.14 -5.40 -2.40
CA ILE A 54 -1.77 -5.69 -1.99
C ILE A 54 -1.06 -4.36 -1.76
N LEU A 55 -0.55 -4.16 -0.55
CA LEU A 55 0.12 -2.94 -0.13
C LEU A 55 1.55 -3.23 0.31
N GLU A 56 2.49 -2.39 -0.12
CA GLU A 56 3.83 -2.36 0.46
C GLU A 56 3.91 -1.29 1.55
N VAL A 57 4.32 -1.70 2.75
CA VAL A 57 4.48 -0.82 3.90
C VAL A 57 5.95 -0.48 4.10
N PHE A 58 6.21 0.81 4.33
CA PHE A 58 7.55 1.32 4.61
C PHE A 58 7.61 1.89 6.02
N ASN A 59 8.76 1.78 6.66
CA ASN A 59 9.02 2.53 7.88
C ASN A 59 9.34 4.01 7.55
N ALA A 60 9.49 4.83 8.59
CA ALA A 60 9.84 6.25 8.46
C ALA A 60 11.17 6.53 7.74
N LEU A 61 12.02 5.50 7.57
CA LEU A 61 13.30 5.59 6.85
C LEU A 61 13.17 5.19 5.37
N GLY A 62 11.94 4.92 4.88
CA GLY A 62 11.68 4.49 3.51
C GLY A 62 12.11 3.04 3.22
N LYS A 63 12.34 2.24 4.26
CA LYS A 63 12.65 0.80 4.10
C LYS A 63 11.35 0.01 4.14
N SER A 64 11.16 -0.85 3.14
CA SER A 64 10.08 -1.83 3.10
C SER A 64 10.17 -2.75 4.31
N ILE A 65 9.08 -2.84 5.07
CA ILE A 65 8.97 -3.66 6.29
C ILE A 65 8.01 -4.82 6.12
N ASP A 66 6.98 -4.68 5.27
CA ASP A 66 6.02 -5.75 5.03
C ASP A 66 5.26 -5.56 3.71
N VAL A 67 4.68 -6.65 3.20
CA VAL A 67 3.71 -6.64 2.10
C VAL A 67 2.44 -7.32 2.60
N VAL A 68 1.35 -6.57 2.66
CA VAL A 68 0.09 -7.02 3.27
C VAL A 68 -1.05 -7.03 2.26
N THR A 69 -1.99 -7.95 2.46
CA THR A 69 -3.27 -7.93 1.75
C THR A 69 -4.34 -7.42 2.71
N VAL A 70 -5.08 -6.39 2.29
CA VAL A 70 -6.18 -5.79 3.06
C VAL A 70 -7.41 -5.64 2.18
N SER A 71 -8.60 -5.55 2.76
CA SER A 71 -9.81 -5.17 2.03
C SER A 71 -9.65 -3.81 1.35
N LYS A 72 -10.16 -3.64 0.13
CA LYS A 72 -10.18 -2.36 -0.59
C LYS A 72 -10.80 -1.22 0.21
N SER A 73 -11.87 -1.48 0.94
CA SER A 73 -12.57 -0.55 1.83
C SER A 73 -11.74 -0.13 3.03
N ALA A 74 -10.63 -0.81 3.32
CA ALA A 74 -9.77 -0.49 4.44
C ALA A 74 -8.70 0.56 4.12
N VAL A 75 -8.72 1.08 2.90
CA VAL A 75 -7.80 2.11 2.45
C VAL A 75 -8.54 3.34 1.92
N ALA A 76 -7.89 4.50 2.03
CA ALA A 76 -8.33 5.75 1.46
C ALA A 76 -7.25 6.30 0.54
N ALA A 77 -7.65 6.92 -0.58
CA ALA A 77 -6.73 7.62 -1.45
C ALA A 77 -6.08 8.80 -0.72
N VAL A 78 -4.76 8.90 -0.77
CA VAL A 78 -4.05 10.07 -0.23
C VAL A 78 -4.18 11.20 -1.26
N ARG A 79 -4.94 12.25 -0.93
CA ARG A 79 -4.98 13.46 -1.74
C ARG A 79 -3.72 14.29 -1.46
N SER A 80 -2.83 14.37 -2.44
CA SER A 80 -1.73 15.33 -2.45
C SER A 80 -2.31 16.74 -2.59
N HIS A 81 -2.34 17.50 -1.50
CA HIS A 81 -2.48 18.96 -1.56
C HIS A 81 -1.17 19.56 -2.08
N LEU A 82 -0.92 19.45 -3.39
CA LEU A 82 -0.02 20.40 -4.03
C LEU A 82 -0.78 21.72 -4.12
N LYS A 83 -0.62 22.57 -3.10
CA LYS A 83 -0.85 24.00 -3.30
C LYS A 83 0.19 24.45 -4.33
N SER A 84 -0.27 24.76 -5.54
CA SER A 84 0.46 25.58 -6.48
C SER A 84 0.88 26.86 -5.75
N ALA A 85 2.17 26.98 -5.46
CA ALA A 85 2.76 28.21 -4.97
C ALA A 85 2.98 29.14 -6.16
N GLY A 86 2.48 30.37 -6.04
CA GLY A 86 2.81 31.50 -6.92
C GLY A 86 1.82 31.71 -8.05
#